data_AF-A0A6L9QL55-F1
#
_entry.id   AF-A0A6L9QL55-F1
#
_cell.length_a   1.000
_cell.length_b   1.000
_cell.length_c   1.000
_cell.angle_alpha   90.00
_cell.angle_beta   90.00
_cell.angle_gamma   90.00
#
_symmetry.space_group_name_H-M   'P 1'
#
loop_
_entity.id
_entity.type
_entity.pdbx_description
1 polymer ?
#
loop_
_entity_poly.entity_id
_entity_poly.type
_entity_poly.pdbx_seq_one_letter_code
_entity_poly.pdbx_strand_id
1 'polypeptide(L)'
;MKGRANTPPRLYAWDVGNGHAGVTDDMDTAFTHVDLALRGAATGVCGAVRLVTVSLYGKSEYIVLGIVGHARRDDAGVMWTRW
;
A
#
# COMPACT_ATOMS: atom_id res chain seq x y z
N MET A 1 -3.98 -30.72 17.86
CA MET A 1 -3.62 -29.64 16.90
C MET A 1 -2.92 -28.54 17.68
N LYS A 2 -1.65 -28.24 17.40
CA LYS A 2 -0.93 -27.11 18.03
C LYS A 2 -1.48 -25.81 17.46
N GLY A 3 -1.95 -24.92 18.33
CA GLY A 3 -2.40 -23.58 17.95
C GLY A 3 -1.28 -22.83 17.26
N ARG A 4 -1.47 -22.52 15.98
CA ARG A 4 -0.59 -21.61 15.24
C ARG A 4 -0.76 -20.24 15.90
N ALA A 5 0.34 -19.57 16.24
CA ALA A 5 0.31 -18.23 16.79
C ALA A 5 -0.61 -17.35 15.91
N ASN A 6 -1.66 -16.80 16.52
CA ASN A 6 -2.77 -16.14 15.85
C ASN A 6 -2.37 -14.69 15.48
N THR A 7 -1.24 -14.52 14.79
CA THR A 7 -0.81 -13.22 14.30
C THR A 7 -1.66 -12.90 13.07
N PRO A 8 -2.42 -11.79 13.07
CA PRO A 8 -3.16 -11.37 11.89
C PRO A 8 -2.22 -11.27 10.68
N PRO A 9 -2.68 -11.66 9.47
CA PRO A 9 -1.88 -11.46 8.27
C PRO A 9 -1.56 -9.98 8.11
N ARG A 10 -0.32 -9.67 7.69
CA ARG A 10 0.08 -8.31 7.35
C ARG A 10 -0.60 -7.96 6.04
N LEU A 11 -1.32 -6.85 6.02
CA LEU A 11 -1.98 -6.35 4.81
C LEU A 11 -1.36 -5.02 4.41
N TYR A 12 -1.31 -4.79 3.11
CA TYR A 12 -0.75 -3.59 2.48
C TYR A 12 -1.83 -2.93 1.65
N ALA A 13 -2.30 -1.78 2.12
CA ALA A 13 -3.19 -0.92 1.37
C ALA A 13 -2.36 0.06 0.55
N TRP A 14 -2.75 0.30 -0.70
CA TRP A 14 -2.07 1.24 -1.57
C TRP A 14 -3.06 2.11 -2.31
N ASP A 15 -2.65 3.34 -2.62
CA ASP A 15 -3.41 4.28 -3.44
C ASP A 15 -2.48 5.21 -4.21
N VAL A 16 -3.04 5.79 -5.28
CA VAL A 16 -2.40 6.79 -6.14
C VAL A 16 -3.38 7.94 -6.35
N GLY A 17 -2.87 9.17 -6.39
CA GLY A 17 -3.66 10.40 -6.49
C GLY A 17 -4.51 10.55 -7.76
N ASN A 18 -4.42 9.61 -8.70
CA ASN A 18 -5.28 9.50 -9.88
C ASN A 18 -6.45 8.50 -9.70
N GLY A 19 -6.68 8.00 -8.48
CA GLY A 19 -7.85 7.19 -8.13
C GLY A 19 -7.65 5.67 -8.18
N HIS A 20 -6.45 5.18 -8.52
CA HIS A 20 -6.13 3.76 -8.40
C HIS A 20 -5.83 3.40 -6.93
N ALA A 21 -6.39 2.30 -6.45
CA ALA A 21 -6.15 1.81 -5.10
C ALA A 21 -6.41 0.30 -4.98
N GLY A 22 -5.91 -0.31 -3.91
CA GLY A 22 -6.14 -1.72 -3.61
C GLY A 22 -5.57 -2.16 -2.27
N VAL A 23 -5.76 -3.45 -1.96
CA VAL A 23 -5.21 -4.11 -0.78
C VAL A 23 -4.68 -5.49 -1.18
N THR A 24 -3.52 -5.87 -0.65
CA THR A 24 -2.89 -7.18 -0.84
C THR A 24 -2.15 -7.60 0.43
N ASP A 25 -1.93 -8.89 0.61
CA ASP A 25 -1.08 -9.46 1.67
C ASP A 25 0.42 -9.50 1.30
N ASP A 26 0.77 -9.08 0.08
CA ASP A 26 2.12 -9.06 -0.45
C ASP A 26 2.61 -7.61 -0.66
N MET A 27 3.69 -7.26 0.06
CA MET A 27 4.23 -5.89 0.03
C MET A 27 4.78 -5.50 -1.35
N ASP A 28 5.49 -6.41 -2.01
CA ASP A 28 6.13 -6.15 -3.30
C ASP A 28 5.08 -5.98 -4.41
N THR A 29 3.98 -6.71 -4.30
CA THR A 29 2.80 -6.58 -5.16
C THR A 29 2.17 -5.19 -4.98
N ALA A 30 2.03 -4.70 -3.74
CA ALA A 30 1.54 -3.34 -3.50
C ALA A 30 2.45 -2.27 -4.11
N PHE A 31 3.77 -2.40 -3.95
CA PHE A 31 4.76 -1.51 -4.58
C PHE A 31 4.66 -1.56 -6.12
N THR A 32 4.52 -2.76 -6.69
CA THR A 32 4.41 -2.96 -8.14
C THR A 32 3.16 -2.28 -8.70
N HIS A 33 2.02 -2.38 -8.00
CA HIS A 33 0.80 -1.70 -8.42
C HIS A 33 0.93 -0.18 -8.43
N VAL A 34 1.52 0.42 -7.38
CA VAL A 34 1.76 1.86 -7.34
C VAL A 34 2.73 2.29 -8.45
N ASP A 35 3.79 1.53 -8.68
CA ASP A 35 4.79 1.83 -9.70
C ASP A 35 4.16 1.81 -11.10
N LEU A 36 3.38 0.77 -11.43
CA LEU A 36 2.66 0.67 -12.70
C LEU A 36 1.65 1.81 -12.88
N ALA A 37 0.89 2.14 -11.84
CA ALA A 37 -0.09 3.23 -11.89
C ALA A 37 0.56 4.61 -12.08
N LEU A 38 1.73 4.85 -11.46
CA LEU A 38 2.45 6.12 -11.60
C LEU A 38 3.20 6.27 -12.93
N ARG A 39 3.67 5.18 -13.54
CA ARG A 39 4.33 5.23 -14.86
C ARG A 39 3.43 5.83 -15.94
N GLY A 40 2.12 5.58 -15.86
CA GLY A 40 1.12 6.15 -16.78
C GLY A 40 0.52 7.49 -16.33
N ALA A 41 0.92 8.01 -15.17
CA ALA A 41 0.34 9.22 -14.58
C ALA A 41 1.08 10.50 -15.01
N ALA A 42 0.42 11.64 -14.84
CA ALA A 42 1.03 12.95 -15.03
C ALA A 42 2.16 13.21 -14.00
N THR A 43 3.15 14.02 -14.39
CA THR A 43 4.16 14.55 -13.47
C THR A 43 3.48 15.21 -12.27
N GLY A 44 3.96 14.88 -11.07
CA GLY A 44 3.46 15.40 -9.80
C GLY A 44 2.48 14.48 -9.08
N VAL A 45 1.93 13.46 -9.74
CA VAL A 45 1.04 12.48 -9.08
C VAL A 45 1.85 11.67 -8.06
N CYS A 46 1.27 11.49 -6.88
CA CYS A 46 1.86 10.73 -5.78
C CYS A 46 1.09 9.44 -5.52
N GLY A 47 1.76 8.46 -4.91
CA GLY A 47 1.17 7.24 -4.40
C GLY A 47 1.80 6.82 -3.07
N ALA A 48 1.12 5.93 -2.36
CA ALA A 48 1.54 5.47 -1.04
C ALA A 48 1.24 3.99 -0.85
N VAL A 49 2.07 3.32 -0.06
CA VAL A 49 1.82 1.98 0.47
C VAL A 49 1.79 2.07 1.99
N ARG A 50 0.72 1.54 2.60
CA ARG A 50 0.48 1.54 4.04
C ARG A 50 0.36 0.11 4.54
N LEU A 51 1.01 -0.19 5.65
CA LEU A 51 0.72 -1.38 6.43
C LEU A 51 -0.61 -1.17 7.16
N VAL A 52 -1.52 -2.12 7.03
CA VAL A 52 -2.85 -2.07 7.64
C VAL A 52 -3.19 -3.38 8.34
N THR A 53 -4.15 -3.32 9.26
CA THR A 53 -4.83 -4.49 9.84
C THR A 53 -6.33 -4.34 9.68
N VAL A 54 -7.07 -5.45 9.72
CA VAL A 54 -8.55 -5.41 9.77
C VAL A 54 -8.97 -5.18 11.22
N SER A 55 -9.95 -4.29 11.43
CA SER A 55 -10.58 -4.13 12.74
C SER A 55 -11.35 -5.41 13.11
N LEU A 56 -11.03 -5.98 14.28
CA LEU A 56 -11.66 -7.20 14.78
C LEU A 56 -12.94 -6.94 15.58
N TYR A 57 -13.28 -5.67 15.83
CA TYR A 57 -14.39 -5.26 16.69
C TYR A 57 -15.46 -4.50 15.89
N GLY A 58 -16.36 -5.26 15.26
CA GLY A 58 -17.68 -4.78 14.82
C GLY A 58 -17.72 -3.78 13.65
N LYS A 59 -16.57 -3.35 13.13
CA LYS A 59 -16.46 -2.47 11.96
C LYS A 59 -15.59 -3.12 10.89
N SER A 60 -16.12 -3.24 9.67
CA SER A 60 -15.36 -3.71 8.51
C SER A 60 -14.48 -2.57 7.98
N GLU A 61 -13.41 -2.25 8.71
CA GLU A 61 -12.48 -1.16 8.38
C GLU A 61 -11.02 -1.63 8.42
N TYR A 62 -10.19 -1.02 7.56
CA TYR A 62 -8.75 -1.16 7.62
C TYR A 62 -8.16 -0.08 8.54
N ILE A 63 -7.42 -0.52 9.55
CA ILE A 63 -6.69 0.35 10.47
C ILE A 63 -5.26 0.51 9.95
N VAL A 64 -4.83 1.74 9.69
CA VAL A 64 -3.45 2.04 9.28
C VAL A 64 -2.51 1.84 10.46
N LEU A 65 -1.52 0.97 10.29
CA LEU A 65 -0.45 0.71 11.25
C LEU A 65 0.81 1.52 10.94
N GLY A 66 1.00 1.92 9.69
CA GLY A 66 2.12 2.75 9.27
C GLY A 66 2.20 2.94 7.77
N ILE A 67 3.06 3.84 7.33
CA ILE A 67 3.40 4.04 5.91
C ILE A 67 4.73 3.33 5.67
N VAL A 68 4.79 2.44 4.68
CA VAL A 68 6.00 1.69 4.32
C VAL A 68 6.67 2.25 3.07
N GLY A 69 5.96 3.05 2.29
CA GLY A 69 6.57 3.77 1.18
C GLY A 69 5.69 4.86 0.60
N HIS A 70 6.35 5.88 0.08
CA HIS A 70 5.77 6.92 -0.75
C HIS A 70 6.45 6.95 -2.10
N ALA A 71 5.67 7.24 -3.13
CA ALA A 71 6.16 7.46 -4.48
C ALA A 71 5.63 8.75 -5.07
N ARG A 72 6.41 9.34 -5.96
CA ARG A 72 6.00 10.47 -6.79
C ARG A 72 6.45 10.26 -8.22
N ARG A 73 5.59 10.57 -9.17
CA ARG A 73 5.94 10.70 -10.58
C ARG A 73 6.62 12.05 -10.80
N ASP A 74 7.86 12.04 -11.26
CA ASP A 74 8.54 13.22 -11.78
C ASP A 74 8.86 13.05 -13.28
N ASP A 75 9.56 14.04 -13.86
CA ASP A 75 9.92 14.02 -15.27
C ASP A 75 10.94 12.91 -15.62
N ALA A 76 11.70 12.41 -14.64
CA ALA A 76 12.71 11.39 -14.82
C ALA A 76 12.16 9.96 -14.64
N GLY A 77 11.15 9.77 -13.80
CA GLY A 77 10.75 8.45 -13.36
C GLY A 77 9.70 8.44 -12.26
N VAL A 78 9.55 7.27 -11.64
CA VAL A 78 8.87 7.12 -10.36
C VAL A 78 9.94 7.12 -9.29
N MET A 79 9.90 8.10 -8.39
CA MET A 79 10.82 8.20 -7.27
C MET A 79 10.19 7.60 -6.01
N TRP A 80 10.96 6.80 -5.27
CA TRP A 80 10.51 6.11 -4.06
C TRP A 80 11.26 6.57 -2.81
N THR A 81 10.51 6.74 -1.72
CA THR A 81 11.03 6.84 -0.34
C THR A 81 10.40 5.72 0.48
N ARG A 82 11.21 4.86 1.11
CA ARG A 82 10.75 3.65 1.85
C ARG A 82 11.27 3.67 3.30
N TRP A 83 10.53 3.02 4.21
CA TRP A 83 10.84 2.91 5.64
C TRP A 83 10.72 1.46 6.13
#